data_AF-A0A942J8C6-F1
#
_entry.id   AF-A0A942J8C6-F1
#
_cell.length_a   1.000
_cell.length_b   1.000
_cell.length_c   1.000
_cell.angle_alpha   90.00
_cell.angle_beta   90.00
_cell.angle_gamma   90.00
#
_symmetry.space_group_name_H-M   'P 1'
#
loop_
_entity.id
_entity.type
_entity.pdbx_description
1 polymer ?
#
loop_
_entity_poly.entity_id
_entity_poly.type
_entity_poly.pdbx_seq_one_letter_code
_entity_poly.pdbx_strand_id
1 'polypeptide(L)'
;MSFWIGVGAFVLVALALLLLPWWRQRSAPAGRPWEALGVLGALPALTVGLYIYLGAPGILEEQALSQAQTRYDAEGIVRALEDKLKKNPNDAEGWYALGRAYIAFERAAEAEEALRKAATQAPKDARILAQLAEAIALGSGSLQGRPLELVTEALAINPDEEKALELAGLAAYQEEKWAEALHYWRRLLRKLPKDNDLHDAVSQAVGIAERQLAEKLGGTGMAGMPEAQERKKSPSPH
;
A
#
# COMPACT_ATOMS: atom_id res chain seq x y z
N MET A 1 10.49 29.72 -27.26
CA MET A 1 9.78 30.92 -26.72
C MET A 1 8.43 31.18 -27.40
N SER A 2 7.98 30.35 -28.35
CA SER A 2 6.73 30.55 -29.11
C SER A 2 5.48 29.89 -28.49
N PHE A 3 5.62 29.20 -27.36
CA PHE A 3 4.55 28.44 -26.69
C PHE A 3 3.55 29.36 -25.95
N TRP A 4 4.01 30.48 -25.40
CA TRP A 4 3.18 31.40 -24.60
C TRP A 4 2.24 32.27 -25.45
N ILE A 5 2.55 32.48 -26.73
CA ILE A 5 1.73 33.31 -27.63
C ILE A 5 0.45 32.57 -28.04
N GLY A 6 0.51 31.23 -28.19
CA GLY A 6 -0.66 30.41 -28.53
C GLY A 6 -1.69 30.35 -27.39
N VAL A 7 -1.22 30.21 -26.14
CA VAL A 7 -2.10 30.14 -24.96
C VAL A 7 -2.77 31.50 -24.70
N GLY A 8 -2.04 32.61 -24.87
CA GLY A 8 -2.57 33.96 -24.70
C GLY A 8 -3.66 34.31 -25.71
N ALA A 9 -3.47 33.96 -26.99
CA ALA A 9 -4.48 34.19 -28.03
C ALA A 9 -5.78 33.40 -27.78
N PHE A 10 -5.68 32.20 -27.20
CA PHE A 10 -6.82 31.32 -26.99
C PHE A 10 -7.69 31.73 -25.79
N VAL A 11 -7.06 32.22 -24.70
CA VAL A 11 -7.77 32.78 -23.54
C VAL A 11 -8.53 34.05 -23.93
N LEU A 12 -7.96 34.86 -24.83
CA LEU A 12 -8.62 36.06 -25.36
C LEU A 12 -9.84 35.74 -26.22
N VAL A 13 -9.80 34.65 -27.02
CA VAL A 13 -10.98 34.19 -27.79
C VAL A 13 -12.07 33.65 -26.86
N ALA A 14 -11.70 32.91 -25.81
CA ALA A 14 -12.65 32.41 -24.81
C ALA A 14 -13.31 33.57 -24.01
N LEU A 15 -12.52 34.57 -23.60
CA LEU A 15 -13.03 35.78 -22.95
C LEU A 15 -13.89 36.63 -23.88
N ALA A 16 -13.50 36.76 -25.15
CA ALA A 16 -14.29 37.48 -26.15
C ALA A 16 -15.66 36.82 -26.35
N LEU A 17 -15.72 35.48 -26.44
CA LEU A 17 -16.98 34.75 -26.55
C LEU A 17 -17.85 34.84 -25.29
N LEU A 18 -17.25 34.97 -24.11
CA LEU A 18 -17.96 35.20 -22.85
C LEU A 18 -18.45 36.65 -22.67
N LEU A 19 -17.75 37.64 -23.25
CA LEU A 19 -18.07 39.07 -23.11
C LEU A 19 -18.91 39.63 -24.26
N LEU A 20 -18.92 38.98 -25.43
CA LEU A 20 -19.78 39.33 -26.58
C LEU A 20 -21.28 39.42 -26.24
N PRO A 21 -21.88 38.50 -25.46
CA PRO A 21 -23.28 38.59 -25.08
C PRO A 21 -23.56 39.77 -24.14
N TRP A 22 -22.58 40.17 -23.32
CA TRP A 22 -22.71 41.27 -22.37
C TRP A 22 -22.72 42.64 -23.07
N TRP A 23 -22.01 42.77 -24.20
CA TRP A 23 -21.99 44.02 -24.96
C TRP A 23 -23.25 44.25 -25.80
N ARG A 24 -24.04 43.20 -26.08
CA ARG A 24 -25.32 43.31 -26.81
C ARG A 24 -26.55 43.49 -25.92
N GLN A 25 -26.45 43.29 -24.60
CA GLN A 25 -27.61 43.37 -23.68
C GLN A 25 -27.74 44.71 -22.95
N ARG A 26 -27.73 45.83 -23.68
CA ARG A 26 -28.20 47.13 -23.12
C ARG A 26 -29.67 47.46 -23.41
N SER A 27 -30.41 46.60 -24.12
CA SER A 27 -31.84 46.81 -24.40
C SER A 27 -32.68 45.52 -24.46
N ALA A 28 -33.16 45.07 -23.30
CA ALA A 28 -34.42 44.32 -23.05
C ALA A 28 -34.59 42.89 -23.63
N PRO A 29 -35.70 42.15 -23.34
CA PRO A 29 -35.72 41.02 -22.41
C PRO A 29 -36.14 39.68 -23.04
N ALA A 30 -36.00 38.60 -22.25
CA ALA A 30 -36.62 37.26 -22.41
C ALA A 30 -36.47 36.53 -23.76
N GLY A 31 -35.53 35.57 -23.78
CA GLY A 31 -35.69 34.36 -24.59
C GLY A 31 -34.45 33.91 -25.35
N ARG A 32 -33.74 32.91 -24.80
CA ARG A 32 -33.27 31.68 -25.49
C ARG A 32 -32.25 30.90 -24.63
N PRO A 33 -32.60 29.72 -24.08
CA PRO A 33 -31.75 28.98 -23.14
C PRO A 33 -30.54 28.25 -23.77
N TRP A 34 -30.39 28.26 -25.09
CA TRP A 34 -29.35 27.51 -25.78
C TRP A 34 -27.95 28.14 -25.70
N GLU A 35 -27.83 29.43 -25.39
CA GLU A 35 -26.53 30.09 -25.22
C GLU A 35 -25.82 29.65 -23.93
N ALA A 36 -26.57 29.35 -22.86
CA ALA A 36 -26.02 28.79 -21.62
C ALA A 36 -25.56 27.33 -21.78
N LEU A 37 -26.20 26.56 -22.67
CA LEU A 37 -25.85 25.17 -22.99
C LEU A 37 -24.52 25.06 -23.76
N GLY A 38 -24.20 26.03 -24.62
CA GLY A 38 -22.95 26.05 -25.39
C GLY A 38 -21.71 26.19 -24.50
N VAL A 39 -21.77 27.06 -23.48
CA VAL A 39 -20.66 27.28 -22.52
C VAL A 39 -20.46 26.06 -21.62
N LEU A 40 -21.54 25.37 -21.24
CA LEU A 40 -21.49 24.18 -20.39
C LEU A 40 -20.87 22.96 -21.10
N GLY A 41 -21.04 22.83 -22.42
CA GLY A 41 -20.42 21.76 -23.21
C GLY A 41 -18.98 22.06 -23.63
N ALA A 42 -18.64 23.33 -23.87
CA ALA A 42 -17.32 23.74 -24.32
C ALA A 42 -16.23 23.49 -23.27
N LEU A 43 -16.52 23.71 -21.99
CA LEU A 43 -15.57 23.46 -20.90
C LEU A 43 -15.09 22.00 -20.83
N PRO A 44 -15.96 20.98 -20.66
CA PRO A 44 -15.53 19.58 -20.59
C PRO A 44 -14.90 19.08 -21.89
N ALA A 45 -15.37 19.54 -23.06
CA ALA A 45 -14.76 19.19 -24.35
C ALA A 45 -13.32 19.71 -24.47
N LEU A 46 -13.06 20.90 -23.95
CA LEU A 46 -11.73 21.51 -23.93
C LEU A 46 -10.82 20.80 -22.92
N THR A 47 -11.34 20.36 -21.77
CA THR A 47 -10.58 19.53 -20.82
C THR A 47 -10.18 18.18 -21.42
N VAL A 48 -11.11 17.50 -22.10
CA VAL A 48 -10.85 16.22 -22.79
C VAL A 48 -9.88 16.41 -23.96
N GLY A 49 -10.04 17.47 -24.75
CA GLY A 49 -9.12 17.81 -25.83
C GLY A 49 -7.70 18.11 -25.34
N LEU A 50 -7.58 18.85 -24.23
CA LEU A 50 -6.29 19.13 -23.60
C LEU A 50 -5.64 17.84 -23.07
N TYR A 51 -6.44 16.96 -22.46
CA TYR A 51 -5.97 15.66 -21.94
C TYR A 51 -5.40 14.76 -23.06
N ILE A 52 -6.05 14.76 -24.23
CA ILE A 52 -5.57 14.02 -25.41
C ILE A 52 -4.31 14.69 -25.99
N TYR A 53 -4.27 16.03 -26.07
CA TYR A 53 -3.14 16.77 -26.63
C TYR A 53 -1.89 16.75 -25.73
N LEU A 54 -2.07 16.69 -24.40
CA LEU A 54 -0.99 16.55 -23.42
C LEU A 54 -0.36 15.14 -23.39
N GLY A 55 -0.86 14.18 -24.19
CA GLY A 55 -0.20 12.89 -24.40
C GLY A 55 -0.47 11.83 -23.34
N ALA A 56 -1.51 11.99 -22.51
CA ALA A 56 -1.94 11.00 -21.53
C ALA A 56 -2.16 9.56 -22.08
N PRO A 57 -2.69 9.33 -23.30
CA PRO A 57 -2.81 7.96 -23.81
C PRO A 57 -1.44 7.32 -24.11
N GLY A 58 -0.45 8.10 -24.55
CA GLY A 58 0.89 7.58 -24.88
C GLY A 58 1.69 7.15 -23.65
N ILE A 59 1.61 7.89 -22.54
CA ILE A 59 2.29 7.51 -21.28
C ILE A 59 1.68 6.24 -20.66
N LEU A 60 0.36 6.04 -20.79
CA LEU A 60 -0.32 4.84 -20.28
C LEU A 60 0.00 3.62 -21.15
N GLU A 61 0.10 3.79 -22.47
CA GLU A 61 0.51 2.74 -23.40
C GLU A 61 1.99 2.37 -23.23
N GLU A 62 2.88 3.36 -23.07
CA GLU A 62 4.31 3.16 -22.79
C GLU A 62 4.52 2.47 -21.43
N GLN A 63 3.78 2.87 -20.38
CA GLN A 63 3.78 2.19 -19.09
C GLN A 63 3.26 0.75 -19.19
N ALA A 64 2.18 0.52 -19.94
CA ALA A 64 1.63 -0.82 -20.14
C ALA A 64 2.60 -1.74 -20.90
N LEU A 65 3.25 -1.22 -21.95
CA LEU A 65 4.30 -1.93 -22.70
C LEU A 65 5.51 -2.22 -21.82
N SER A 66 5.98 -1.24 -21.05
CA SER A 66 7.10 -1.42 -20.11
C SER A 66 6.78 -2.46 -19.03
N GLN A 67 5.57 -2.45 -18.47
CA GLN A 67 5.14 -3.46 -17.49
C GLN A 67 4.99 -4.84 -18.12
N ALA A 68 4.43 -4.92 -19.33
CA ALA A 68 4.30 -6.18 -20.07
C ALA A 68 5.68 -6.77 -20.41
N GLN A 69 6.62 -5.93 -20.86
CA GLN A 69 8.01 -6.31 -21.12
C GLN A 69 8.67 -6.84 -19.84
N THR A 70 8.52 -6.12 -18.73
CA THR A 70 9.08 -6.52 -17.43
C THR A 70 8.52 -7.87 -16.96
N ARG A 71 7.20 -8.10 -17.13
CA ARG A 71 6.56 -9.39 -16.81
C ARG A 71 7.04 -10.52 -17.71
N TYR A 72 7.23 -10.26 -19.00
CA TYR A 72 7.75 -11.25 -19.94
C TYR A 72 9.18 -11.68 -19.59
N ASP A 73 10.04 -10.71 -19.30
CA ASP A 73 11.43 -10.96 -18.91
C ASP A 73 11.49 -11.71 -17.57
N ALA A 74 10.62 -11.34 -16.62
CA ALA A 74 10.45 -12.04 -15.35
C ALA A 74 10.05 -13.51 -15.52
N GLU A 75 9.07 -13.80 -16.37
CA GLU A 75 8.68 -15.19 -16.67
C GLU A 75 9.83 -15.98 -17.28
N GLY A 76 10.63 -15.36 -18.15
CA GLY A 76 11.83 -15.98 -18.71
C GLY A 76 12.84 -16.39 -17.64
N ILE A 77 13.12 -15.50 -16.67
CA ILE A 77 14.02 -15.78 -15.54
C ILE A 77 13.48 -16.92 -14.67
N VAL A 78 12.18 -16.89 -14.35
CA VAL A 78 11.53 -17.94 -13.56
C VAL A 78 11.66 -19.29 -14.26
N ARG A 79 11.34 -19.39 -15.56
CA ARG A 79 11.46 -20.65 -16.32
C ARG A 79 12.89 -21.19 -16.32
N ALA A 80 13.89 -20.31 -16.47
CA ALA A 80 15.29 -20.72 -16.42
C ALA A 80 15.70 -21.27 -15.04
N LEU A 81 15.21 -20.66 -13.96
CA LEU A 81 15.41 -21.16 -12.59
C LEU A 81 14.74 -22.52 -12.39
N GLU A 82 13.50 -22.68 -12.84
CA GLU A 82 12.79 -23.96 -12.76
C GLU A 82 13.53 -25.08 -13.49
N ASP A 83 14.00 -24.84 -14.71
CA ASP A 83 14.72 -25.85 -15.50
C ASP A 83 16.07 -26.22 -14.88
N LYS A 84 16.73 -25.25 -14.23
CA LYS A 84 17.93 -25.53 -13.43
C LYS A 84 17.60 -26.41 -12.23
N LEU A 85 16.50 -26.11 -11.52
CA LEU A 85 16.11 -26.84 -10.31
C LEU A 85 15.54 -28.22 -10.59
N LYS A 86 14.96 -28.45 -11.78
CA LYS A 86 14.63 -29.82 -12.25
C LYS A 86 15.88 -30.70 -12.35
N LYS A 87 17.02 -30.12 -12.75
CA LYS A 87 18.30 -30.82 -12.86
C LYS A 87 19.03 -30.94 -11.52
N ASN A 88 18.78 -30.01 -10.59
CA ASN A 88 19.36 -30.01 -9.25
C ASN A 88 18.28 -29.84 -8.17
N PRO A 89 17.50 -30.89 -7.86
CA PRO A 89 16.34 -30.78 -6.97
C PRO A 89 16.69 -30.55 -5.51
N ASN A 90 17.95 -30.71 -5.12
CA ASN A 90 18.40 -30.57 -3.73
C ASN A 90 18.98 -29.17 -3.43
N ASP A 91 18.89 -28.22 -4.36
CA ASP A 91 19.38 -26.85 -4.21
C ASP A 91 18.41 -26.00 -3.37
N ALA A 92 18.59 -26.01 -2.05
CA ALA A 92 17.75 -25.25 -1.11
C ALA A 92 17.74 -23.75 -1.43
N GLU A 93 18.89 -23.16 -1.72
CA GLU A 93 19.04 -21.73 -2.06
C GLU A 93 18.37 -21.40 -3.39
N GLY A 94 18.48 -22.29 -4.38
CA GLY A 94 17.79 -22.11 -5.65
C GLY A 94 16.27 -22.17 -5.50
N TRP A 95 15.73 -23.11 -4.73
CA TRP A 95 14.30 -23.17 -4.41
C TRP A 95 13.83 -21.94 -3.61
N TYR A 96 14.66 -21.46 -2.67
CA TYR A 96 14.40 -20.23 -1.92
C TYR A 96 14.32 -19.00 -2.83
N ALA A 97 15.28 -18.85 -3.74
CA ALA A 97 15.29 -17.75 -4.71
C ALA A 97 14.09 -17.81 -5.66
N LEU A 98 13.71 -19.01 -6.13
CA LEU A 98 12.52 -19.20 -6.95
C LEU A 98 11.24 -18.81 -6.20
N GLY A 99 11.12 -19.23 -4.95
CA GLY A 99 10.00 -18.87 -4.09
C GLY A 99 9.85 -17.37 -3.88
N ARG A 100 10.95 -16.67 -3.61
CA ARG A 100 10.96 -15.20 -3.50
C ARG A 100 10.59 -14.50 -4.80
N ALA A 101 11.04 -15.03 -5.94
CA ALA A 101 10.63 -14.51 -7.24
C ALA A 101 9.11 -14.66 -7.42
N TYR A 102 8.54 -15.80 -7.04
CA TYR A 102 7.09 -16.00 -7.08
C TYR A 102 6.32 -15.04 -6.17
N ILE A 103 6.80 -14.75 -4.96
CA ILE A 103 6.23 -13.74 -4.08
C ILE A 103 6.23 -12.36 -4.75
N ALA A 104 7.35 -11.95 -5.36
CA ALA A 104 7.47 -10.67 -6.04
C ALA A 104 6.51 -10.51 -7.23
N PHE A 105 6.06 -11.61 -7.83
CA PHE A 105 5.07 -11.62 -8.90
C PHE A 105 3.65 -11.97 -8.41
N GLU A 106 3.40 -11.93 -7.10
CA GLU A 106 2.10 -12.22 -6.48
C GLU A 106 1.57 -13.63 -6.77
N ARG A 107 2.46 -14.57 -7.08
CA ARG A 107 2.17 -15.98 -7.39
C ARG A 107 2.29 -16.84 -6.14
N ALA A 108 1.34 -16.65 -5.21
CA ALA A 108 1.42 -17.20 -3.86
C ALA A 108 1.47 -18.75 -3.82
N ALA A 109 0.69 -19.42 -4.68
CA ALA A 109 0.64 -20.89 -4.71
C ALA A 109 1.98 -21.50 -5.16
N GLU A 110 2.58 -20.96 -6.22
CA GLU A 110 3.87 -21.41 -6.72
C GLU A 110 5.02 -21.04 -5.77
N ALA A 111 4.92 -19.88 -5.10
CA ALA A 111 5.85 -19.49 -4.05
C ALA A 111 5.86 -20.52 -2.91
N GLU A 112 4.67 -20.89 -2.42
CA GLU A 112 4.53 -21.87 -1.35
C GLU A 112 5.16 -23.22 -1.76
N GLU A 113 4.89 -23.72 -2.96
CA GLU A 113 5.45 -24.99 -3.42
C GLU A 113 6.99 -24.95 -3.47
N ALA A 114 7.56 -23.89 -4.05
CA ALA A 114 9.01 -23.71 -4.13
C ALA A 114 9.64 -23.61 -2.73
N LEU A 115 9.03 -22.84 -1.82
CA LEU A 115 9.55 -22.65 -0.46
C LEU A 115 9.37 -23.89 0.41
N ARG A 116 8.35 -24.72 0.18
CA ARG A 116 8.24 -26.06 0.82
C ARG A 116 9.37 -26.98 0.38
N LYS A 117 9.76 -26.95 -0.90
CA LYS A 117 10.93 -27.69 -1.39
C LYS A 117 12.21 -27.17 -0.74
N ALA A 118 12.39 -25.85 -0.66
CA ALA A 118 13.53 -25.23 0.05
C ALA A 118 13.58 -25.68 1.53
N ALA A 119 12.45 -25.62 2.23
CA ALA A 119 12.34 -26.01 3.64
C ALA A 119 12.57 -27.50 3.87
N THR A 120 12.26 -28.35 2.89
CA THR A 120 12.56 -29.79 2.96
C THR A 120 14.06 -30.04 2.93
N GLN A 121 14.80 -29.29 2.11
CA GLN A 121 16.25 -29.40 1.99
C GLN A 121 17.00 -28.71 3.14
N ALA A 122 16.44 -27.62 3.68
CA ALA A 122 17.02 -26.81 4.76
C ALA A 122 15.97 -26.46 5.83
N PRO A 123 15.52 -27.43 6.65
CA PRO A 123 14.40 -27.25 7.58
C PRO A 123 14.69 -26.33 8.77
N LYS A 124 15.95 -25.94 8.98
CA LYS A 124 16.38 -25.05 10.06
C LYS A 124 16.90 -23.71 9.55
N ASP A 125 16.52 -23.32 8.34
CA ASP A 125 16.84 -22.01 7.81
C ASP A 125 15.71 -21.03 8.10
N ALA A 126 15.97 -20.07 9.00
CA ALA A 126 14.99 -19.07 9.41
C ALA A 126 14.47 -18.23 8.22
N ARG A 127 15.33 -17.94 7.23
CA ARG A 127 14.97 -17.12 6.06
C ARG A 127 13.94 -17.86 5.22
N ILE A 128 14.14 -19.16 5.02
CA ILE A 128 13.23 -20.02 4.25
C ILE A 128 11.89 -20.15 4.97
N LEU A 129 11.90 -20.40 6.28
CA LEU A 129 10.67 -20.53 7.08
C LEU A 129 9.86 -19.22 7.09
N ALA A 130 10.53 -18.08 7.23
CA ALA A 130 9.88 -16.77 7.20
C ALA A 130 9.25 -16.46 5.83
N GLN A 131 9.95 -16.75 4.74
CA GLN A 131 9.40 -16.58 3.39
C GLN A 131 8.26 -17.57 3.10
N LEU A 132 8.35 -18.81 3.60
CA LEU A 132 7.25 -19.78 3.47
C LEU A 132 6.00 -19.30 4.21
N ALA A 133 6.16 -18.70 5.39
CA ALA A 133 5.06 -18.09 6.12
C ALA A 133 4.40 -16.97 5.31
N GLU A 134 5.19 -16.09 4.69
CA GLU A 134 4.70 -15.03 3.81
C GLU A 134 3.90 -15.60 2.63
N ALA A 135 4.42 -16.60 1.93
CA ALA A 135 3.73 -17.22 0.80
C ALA A 135 2.36 -17.82 1.19
N ILE A 136 2.30 -18.56 2.30
CA ILE A 136 1.04 -19.13 2.81
C ILE A 136 0.08 -18.01 3.22
N ALA A 137 0.58 -16.95 3.85
CA ALA A 137 -0.23 -15.81 4.26
C ALA A 137 -0.80 -15.03 3.07
N LEU A 138 -0.03 -14.86 1.99
CA LEU A 138 -0.49 -14.26 0.74
C LEU A 138 -1.60 -15.09 0.08
N GLY A 139 -1.46 -16.42 0.07
CA GLY A 139 -2.45 -17.32 -0.52
C GLY A 139 -3.76 -17.41 0.28
N SER A 140 -3.67 -17.37 1.62
CA SER A 140 -4.82 -17.50 2.53
C SER A 140 -5.41 -16.17 2.98
N GLY A 141 -4.69 -15.06 2.79
CA GLY A 141 -5.05 -13.73 3.31
C GLY A 141 -4.92 -13.59 4.82
N SER A 142 -4.27 -14.54 5.51
CA SER A 142 -4.19 -14.58 6.98
C SER A 142 -2.82 -15.00 7.45
N LEU A 143 -2.30 -14.35 8.49
CA LEU A 143 -1.10 -14.79 9.19
C LEU A 143 -1.38 -15.85 10.26
N GLN A 144 -2.65 -16.16 10.52
CA GLN A 144 -3.05 -17.06 11.58
C GLN A 144 -2.85 -18.53 11.23
N GLY A 145 -2.61 -19.36 12.26
CA GLY A 145 -2.35 -20.78 12.09
C GLY A 145 -0.93 -21.05 11.58
N ARG A 146 -0.80 -21.79 10.47
CA ARG A 146 0.50 -22.27 9.98
C ARG A 146 1.52 -21.16 9.68
N PRO A 147 1.18 -19.99 9.11
CA PRO A 147 2.14 -18.91 8.92
C PRO A 147 2.74 -18.42 10.24
N LEU A 148 1.92 -18.18 11.28
CA LEU A 148 2.42 -17.74 12.59
C LEU A 148 3.30 -18.80 13.27
N GLU A 149 2.98 -20.08 13.12
CA GLU A 149 3.84 -21.17 13.59
C GLU A 149 5.22 -21.09 12.92
N LEU A 150 5.27 -20.95 11.60
CA LEU A 150 6.52 -20.82 10.83
C LEU A 150 7.31 -19.57 11.21
N VAL A 151 6.63 -18.44 11.44
CA VAL A 151 7.26 -17.20 11.94
C VAL A 151 7.89 -17.44 13.31
N THR A 152 7.18 -18.13 14.20
CA THR A 152 7.67 -18.46 15.55
C THR A 152 8.87 -19.40 15.47
N GLU A 153 8.81 -20.43 14.63
CA GLU A 153 9.93 -21.35 14.35
C GLU A 153 11.15 -20.58 13.81
N ALA A 154 10.95 -19.66 12.85
CA ALA A 154 12.01 -18.84 12.29
C ALA A 154 12.68 -17.94 13.33
N LEU A 155 11.90 -17.27 14.18
CA LEU A 155 12.42 -16.42 15.27
C LEU A 155 13.11 -17.22 16.37
N ALA A 156 12.72 -18.49 16.58
CA ALA A 156 13.42 -19.37 17.50
C ALA A 156 14.81 -19.77 16.98
N ILE A 157 14.98 -19.89 15.65
CA ILE A 157 16.26 -20.18 15.00
C ILE A 157 17.12 -18.93 14.91
N ASN A 158 16.57 -17.85 14.37
CA ASN A 158 17.22 -16.54 14.26
C ASN A 158 16.29 -15.47 14.82
N PRO A 159 16.52 -15.01 16.06
CA PRO A 159 15.69 -13.98 16.68
C PRO A 159 15.63 -12.68 15.90
N ASP A 160 16.63 -12.37 15.08
CA ASP A 160 16.76 -11.11 14.35
C ASP A 160 16.47 -11.27 12.84
N GLU A 161 15.76 -12.34 12.46
CA GLU A 161 15.34 -12.56 11.08
C GLU A 161 14.31 -11.51 10.64
N GLU A 162 14.65 -10.74 9.61
CA GLU A 162 13.95 -9.49 9.29
C GLU A 162 12.50 -9.73 8.87
N LYS A 163 12.30 -10.67 7.94
CA LYS A 163 10.96 -11.04 7.48
C LYS A 163 10.14 -11.64 8.62
N ALA A 164 10.75 -12.45 9.49
CA ALA A 164 10.03 -13.04 10.62
C ALA A 164 9.59 -11.96 11.64
N LEU A 165 10.44 -10.97 11.94
CA LEU A 165 10.09 -9.82 12.78
C LEU A 165 8.97 -8.97 12.16
N GLU A 166 9.01 -8.74 10.85
CA GLU A 166 7.98 -8.03 10.11
C GLU A 166 6.62 -8.71 10.26
N LEU A 167 6.55 -10.00 9.95
CA LEU A 167 5.33 -10.80 9.99
C LEU A 167 4.81 -11.01 11.42
N ALA A 168 5.69 -11.20 12.41
CA ALA A 168 5.29 -11.30 13.81
C ALA A 168 4.65 -10.00 14.31
N GLY A 169 5.21 -8.85 13.94
CA GLY A 169 4.61 -7.56 14.26
C GLY A 169 3.26 -7.36 13.58
N LEU A 170 3.13 -7.77 12.31
CA LEU A 170 1.86 -7.70 11.58
C LEU A 170 0.79 -8.62 12.19
N ALA A 171 1.14 -9.85 12.56
CA ALA A 171 0.23 -10.78 13.22
C ALA A 171 -0.23 -10.24 14.60
N ALA A 172 0.69 -9.74 15.41
CA ALA A 172 0.37 -9.12 16.70
C ALA A 172 -0.53 -7.88 16.54
N TYR A 173 -0.30 -7.08 15.50
CA TYR A 173 -1.12 -5.91 15.20
C TYR A 173 -2.56 -6.32 14.79
N GLN A 174 -2.72 -7.36 13.96
CA GLN A 174 -4.04 -7.87 13.58
C GLN A 174 -4.85 -8.38 14.79
N GLU A 175 -4.18 -8.84 15.84
CA GLU A 175 -4.82 -9.26 17.10
C GLU A 175 -4.96 -8.15 18.14
N GLU A 176 -4.73 -6.88 17.76
CA GLU A 176 -4.77 -5.73 18.67
C GLU A 176 -3.77 -5.79 19.84
N LYS A 177 -2.72 -6.61 19.70
CA LYS A 177 -1.61 -6.73 20.64
C LYS A 177 -0.55 -5.68 20.33
N TRP A 178 -0.93 -4.41 20.44
CA TRP A 178 -0.10 -3.26 20.04
C TRP A 178 1.29 -3.25 20.67
N ALA A 179 1.39 -3.60 21.96
CA ALA A 179 2.68 -3.63 22.66
C ALA A 179 3.64 -4.69 22.10
N GLU A 180 3.11 -5.85 21.68
CA GLU A 180 3.88 -6.92 21.07
C GLU A 180 4.27 -6.56 19.62
N ALA A 181 3.35 -5.97 18.86
CA ALA A 181 3.66 -5.44 17.52
C ALA A 181 4.82 -4.44 17.56
N LEU A 182 4.78 -3.49 18.51
CA LEU A 182 5.85 -2.53 18.75
C LEU A 182 7.17 -3.19 19.13
N HIS A 183 7.14 -4.28 19.89
CA HIS A 183 8.35 -5.03 20.24
C HIS A 183 9.07 -5.55 18.99
N TYR A 184 8.36 -6.23 18.09
CA TYR A 184 8.96 -6.80 16.87
C TYR A 184 9.39 -5.72 15.88
N TRP A 185 8.54 -4.73 15.59
CA TRP A 185 8.86 -3.69 14.61
C TRP A 185 10.00 -2.77 15.04
N ARG A 186 10.10 -2.43 16.34
CA ARG A 186 11.25 -1.65 16.83
C ARG A 186 12.56 -2.45 16.75
N ARG A 187 12.52 -3.78 16.86
CA ARG A 187 13.70 -4.63 16.62
C ARG A 187 14.09 -4.58 15.14
N LEU A 188 13.11 -4.73 14.26
CA LEU A 188 13.31 -4.65 12.81
C LEU A 188 13.92 -3.30 12.38
N LEU A 189 13.39 -2.18 12.88
CA LEU A 189 13.90 -0.83 12.54
C LEU A 189 15.36 -0.60 12.93
N ARG A 190 15.88 -1.29 13.96
CA ARG A 190 17.31 -1.18 14.31
C ARG A 190 18.24 -1.83 13.29
N LYS A 191 17.70 -2.70 12.43
CA LYS A 191 18.45 -3.42 11.40
C LYS A 191 18.35 -2.76 10.03
N LEU A 192 17.22 -2.10 9.76
CA LEU A 192 16.96 -1.53 8.43
C LEU A 192 17.72 -0.20 8.24
N PRO A 193 18.39 -0.01 7.09
CA PRO A 193 18.91 1.29 6.69
C PRO A 193 17.78 2.33 6.60
N LYS A 194 18.10 3.59 6.94
CA LYS A 194 17.10 4.68 6.97
C LYS A 194 16.62 5.10 5.58
N ASP A 195 17.33 4.73 4.52
CA ASP A 195 17.02 4.99 3.12
C ASP A 195 16.24 3.85 2.45
N ASN A 196 15.81 2.85 3.21
CA ASN A 196 15.01 1.72 2.73
C ASN A 196 13.51 2.01 2.86
N ASP A 197 12.72 1.78 1.80
CA ASP A 197 11.26 1.93 1.82
C ASP A 197 10.59 1.11 2.94
N LEU A 198 11.12 -0.08 3.26
CA LEU A 198 10.63 -0.90 4.35
C LEU A 198 10.84 -0.24 5.72
N HIS A 199 11.95 0.51 5.89
CA HIS A 199 12.18 1.26 7.13
C HIS A 199 11.08 2.30 7.33
N ASP A 200 10.69 3.02 6.27
CA ASP A 200 9.64 4.03 6.34
C ASP A 200 8.26 3.41 6.60
N ALA A 201 7.94 2.31 5.92
CA ALA A 201 6.68 1.57 6.14
C ALA A 201 6.57 1.06 7.59
N VAL A 202 7.63 0.46 8.13
CA VAL A 202 7.65 -0.05 9.51
C VAL A 202 7.63 1.11 10.52
N SER A 203 8.29 2.24 10.24
CA SER A 203 8.26 3.43 11.08
C SER A 203 6.84 4.01 11.20
N GLN A 204 6.11 4.05 10.08
CA GLN A 204 4.71 4.46 10.09
C GLN A 204 3.83 3.48 10.88
N ALA A 205 4.02 2.17 10.69
CA ALA A 205 3.29 1.14 11.44
C ALA A 205 3.53 1.25 12.96
N VAL A 206 4.76 1.54 13.38
CA VAL A 206 5.10 1.83 14.78
C VAL A 206 4.31 3.03 15.30
N GLY A 207 4.30 4.16 14.58
CA GLY A 207 3.55 5.35 15.00
C GLY A 207 2.03 5.14 15.07
N ILE A 208 1.48 4.24 14.24
CA ILE A 208 0.07 3.84 14.33
C ILE A 208 -0.16 2.99 15.59
N ALA A 209 0.64 1.97 15.81
CA ALA A 209 0.51 1.08 16.97
C ALA A 209 0.72 1.82 18.31
N GLU A 210 1.62 2.82 18.37
CA GLU A 210 1.81 3.67 19.55
C GLU A 210 0.54 4.46 19.91
N ARG A 211 -0.14 5.03 18.91
CA ARG A 211 -1.40 5.75 19.12
C ARG A 211 -2.51 4.83 19.62
N GLN A 212 -2.65 3.66 19.00
CA GLN A 212 -3.63 2.64 19.40
C GLN A 212 -3.38 2.16 20.84
N LEU A 213 -2.12 1.96 21.21
CA LEU A 213 -1.76 1.60 22.58
C LEU A 213 -2.08 2.72 23.58
N ALA A 214 -1.76 3.96 23.24
CA ALA A 214 -2.04 5.11 24.09
C ALA A 214 -3.55 5.33 24.29
N GLU A 215 -4.35 5.17 23.25
CA GLU A 215 -5.82 5.26 23.32
C GLU A 215 -6.41 4.19 24.24
N LYS A 216 -5.97 2.93 24.09
CA LYS A 216 -6.41 1.81 24.94
C LYS A 216 -6.07 2.04 26.42
N LEU A 217 -4.89 2.61 26.71
CA LEU A 217 -4.45 2.93 28.07
C LEU A 217 -5.16 4.18 28.64
N GLY A 218 -5.43 5.18 27.81
CA GLY A 218 -6.17 6.40 28.20
C GLY A 218 -7.65 6.13 28.48
N GLY A 219 -8.29 5.29 27.67
CA GLY A 219 -9.68 4.87 27.87
C GLY A 219 -9.90 4.01 29.12
N THR A 220 -8.92 3.15 29.46
CA THR A 220 -8.96 2.35 30.69
C THR A 220 -8.69 3.19 31.95
N GLY A 221 -7.92 4.27 31.85
CA GLY A 221 -7.70 5.23 32.94
C GLY A 221 -8.94 6.07 33.30
N MET A 222 -9.83 6.38 32.35
CA MET A 222 -11.08 7.11 32.60
C MET A 222 -12.25 6.22 33.06
N ALA A 223 -12.30 4.94 32.65
CA ALA A 223 -13.38 4.01 33.05
C ALA A 223 -13.28 3.53 34.52
N GLY A 224 -12.16 3.78 35.21
CA GLY A 224 -11.92 3.36 36.59
C GLY A 224 -12.16 4.45 37.66
N MET A 225 -12.59 5.65 37.29
CA MET A 225 -12.98 6.65 38.28
C MET A 225 -14.40 6.33 38.78
N PRO A 226 -14.59 5.93 40.06
CA PRO A 226 -15.93 5.80 40.60
C PRO A 226 -16.58 7.17 40.51
N GLU A 227 -17.69 7.23 39.77
CA GLU A 227 -18.59 8.37 39.70
C GLU A 227 -18.80 8.85 41.14
N ALA A 228 -18.16 9.98 41.48
CA ALA A 228 -18.27 10.58 42.79
C ALA A 228 -19.73 10.99 42.93
N GLN A 229 -20.55 10.08 43.45
CA GLN A 229 -21.95 10.32 43.76
C GLN A 229 -21.98 11.62 44.55
N GLU A 230 -22.57 12.64 43.92
CA GLU A 230 -22.98 13.87 44.57
C GLU A 230 -23.83 13.49 45.77
N ARG A 231 -23.18 13.32 46.94
CA ARG A 231 -23.83 13.44 48.22
C ARG A 231 -24.25 14.90 48.34
N LYS A 232 -25.40 15.23 47.75
CA LYS A 232 -26.25 16.31 48.25
C LYS A 232 -26.69 15.93 49.66
N LYS A 233 -25.79 16.10 50.62
CA LYS A 233 -26.15 16.26 52.02
C LYS A 233 -26.93 17.56 52.09
N SER A 234 -28.24 17.46 52.28
CA SER A 234 -28.96 18.47 53.06
C SER A 234 -28.19 18.72 54.36
N PRO A 235 -28.12 19.99 54.75
CA PRO A 235 -28.58 20.31 56.08
C PRO A 235 -29.59 21.46 56.01
N SER A 236 -30.77 21.24 56.57
CA SER A 236 -31.55 22.32 57.17
C SER A 236 -30.69 23.06 58.18
N PRO A 237 -30.84 24.39 58.29
CA PRO A 237 -31.10 24.91 59.62
C PRO A 237 -32.17 26.02 59.64
N HIS A 238 -33.07 25.84 60.61
CA HIS A 238 -33.93 26.82 61.31
C HIS A 238 -35.00 27.59 60.54
#